data_AF-K1SHR8-F1
#
_entry.id   AF-K1SHR8-F1
#
_cell.length_a   1.000
_cell.length_b   1.000
_cell.length_c   1.000
_cell.angle_alpha   90.00
_cell.angle_beta   90.00
_cell.angle_gamma   90.00
#
_symmetry.space_group_name_H-M   'P 1'
#
loop_
_entity.id
_entity.type
_entity.pdbx_description
1 polymer ?
#
loop_
_entity_poly.entity_id
_entity_poly.type
_entity_poly.pdbx_seq_one_letter_code
_entity_poly.pdbx_strand_id
1 'polypeptide(L)'
;MNIKIQGGGSGTYANTGSCTGVTTYLQHEDLERMKNGREVQPFFNNSRDYISAQEVTFKIDNNKAKLSRNDDEVLCDHGKPFQPEL
;
A
#
# COMPACT_ATOMS: atom_id res chain seq x y z
N MET A 1 3.03 10.84 -19.22
CA MET A 1 2.24 11.28 -18.04
C MET A 1 3.00 10.82 -16.82
N ASN A 2 3.56 11.75 -16.04
CA ASN A 2 4.48 11.43 -14.96
C ASN A 2 3.68 11.55 -13.67
N ILE A 3 3.19 10.43 -13.15
CA ILE A 3 2.41 10.42 -11.91
C ILE A 3 3.40 10.58 -10.75
N LYS A 4 3.55 11.80 -10.25
CA LYS A 4 4.29 12.06 -9.01
C LYS A 4 3.42 11.60 -7.84
N ILE A 5 3.79 10.49 -7.21
CA ILE A 5 3.19 10.08 -5.94
C ILE A 5 3.82 10.95 -4.85
N GLN A 6 3.09 11.98 -4.41
CA GLN A 6 3.54 12.88 -3.35
C GLN A 6 3.39 12.21 -1.97
N GLY A 7 4.27 11.25 -1.68
CA GLY A 7 4.38 10.66 -0.35
C GLY A 7 5.24 11.56 0.55
N GLY A 8 4.63 12.45 1.34
CA GLY A 8 5.38 13.19 2.37
C GLY A 8 4.86 14.56 2.82
N GLY A 9 3.69 15.03 2.37
CA GLY A 9 3.12 16.32 2.82
C GLY A 9 1.73 16.17 3.44
N SER A 10 1.22 17.17 4.17
CA SER A 10 -0.15 17.23 4.76
C SER A 10 -1.27 17.39 3.70
N GLY A 11 -1.22 16.59 2.63
CA GLY A 11 -2.19 16.59 1.54
C GLY A 11 -3.11 15.37 1.58
N THR A 12 -4.15 15.35 0.76
CA THR A 12 -5.10 14.22 0.64
C THR A 12 -4.43 12.89 0.28
N TYR A 13 -3.21 12.92 -0.25
CA TYR A 13 -2.38 11.75 -0.60
C TYR A 13 -1.27 11.45 0.41
N ALA A 14 -1.27 12.15 1.55
CA ALA A 14 -0.42 11.84 2.68
C ALA A 14 -0.83 10.48 3.25
N ASN A 15 0.00 9.47 3.06
CA ASN A 15 -0.18 8.19 3.71
C ASN A 15 0.21 8.27 5.22
N THR A 16 -0.24 9.29 5.96
CA THR A 16 0.17 9.52 7.36
C THR A 16 -0.71 8.82 8.40
N GLY A 17 -1.84 8.23 8.01
CA GLY A 17 -2.77 7.51 8.91
C GLY A 17 -2.72 5.98 8.78
N SER A 18 -3.28 5.27 9.75
CA SER A 18 -3.43 3.81 9.66
C SER A 18 -4.35 3.38 8.53
N CYS A 19 -4.09 2.24 7.89
CA CYS A 19 -5.01 1.66 6.92
C CYS A 19 -6.22 0.91 7.54
N THR A 20 -6.47 1.03 8.86
CA THR A 20 -7.62 0.41 9.55
C THR A 20 -8.96 0.65 8.85
N GLY A 21 -9.19 1.86 8.31
CA GLY A 21 -10.43 2.16 7.59
C GLY A 21 -10.67 1.23 6.38
N VAL A 22 -9.60 0.91 5.65
CA VAL A 22 -9.65 0.00 4.49
C VAL A 22 -9.90 -1.43 4.94
N THR A 23 -9.17 -1.91 5.94
CA THR A 23 -9.34 -3.30 6.42
C THR A 23 -10.73 -3.54 7.00
N THR A 24 -11.28 -2.57 7.73
CA THR A 24 -12.65 -2.65 8.27
C THR A 24 -13.71 -2.68 7.18
N TYR A 25 -13.55 -1.86 6.13
CA TYR A 25 -14.47 -1.85 5.00
C TYR A 25 -14.51 -3.20 4.27
N LEU A 26 -13.35 -3.79 3.99
CA LEU A 26 -13.26 -5.09 3.31
C LEU A 26 -13.88 -6.22 4.16
N GLN A 27 -13.69 -6.21 5.48
CA GLN A 27 -14.36 -7.15 6.38
C GLN A 27 -15.89 -6.98 6.37
N HIS A 28 -16.39 -5.75 6.23
CA HIS A 28 -17.81 -5.49 6.09
C HIS A 28 -18.35 -6.05 4.76
N GLU A 29 -17.65 -5.85 3.64
CA GLU A 29 -18.04 -6.45 2.36
C GLU A 29 -18.07 -7.98 2.40
N ASP A 30 -17.09 -8.61 3.08
CA ASP A 30 -17.09 -10.06 3.29
C ASP A 30 -18.29 -10.52 4.11
N LEU A 31 -18.69 -9.76 5.15
CA LEU A 31 -19.90 -10.07 5.91
C LEU A 31 -21.16 -10.01 5.02
N GLU A 32 -21.26 -9.02 4.14
CA GLU A 32 -22.36 -8.93 3.18
C GLU A 32 -22.33 -10.08 2.16
N ARG A 33 -21.14 -10.53 1.74
CA ARG A 33 -21.01 -11.73 0.88
C ARG A 33 -21.52 -12.98 1.60
N MET A 34 -21.13 -13.19 2.86
CA MET A 34 -21.62 -14.33 3.66
C MET A 34 -23.13 -14.32 3.78
N LYS A 35 -23.73 -13.17 4.08
CA LYS A 35 -25.20 -13.01 4.15
C LYS A 35 -25.90 -13.36 2.84
N ASN A 36 -25.24 -13.07 1.72
CA ASN A 36 -25.74 -13.37 0.38
C ASN A 36 -25.34 -14.77 -0.13
N GLY A 37 -24.79 -15.65 0.73
CA GLY A 37 -24.34 -16.98 0.34
C GLY A 37 -23.16 -17.02 -0.63
N ARG A 38 -22.42 -15.91 -0.74
CA ARG A 38 -21.23 -15.77 -1.58
C ARG A 38 -19.97 -16.06 -0.75
N GLU A 39 -18.95 -16.53 -1.45
CA GLU A 39 -17.65 -16.80 -0.86
C GLU A 39 -16.97 -15.50 -0.39
N VAL A 40 -16.40 -15.56 0.83
CA VAL A 40 -15.57 -14.50 1.40
C VAL A 40 -14.17 -14.51 0.80
N GLN A 41 -13.54 -13.35 0.76
CA GLN A 41 -12.20 -13.20 0.22
C GLN A 41 -11.24 -12.86 1.36
N PRO A 42 -10.68 -13.87 2.05
CA PRO A 42 -9.79 -13.62 3.17
C PRO A 42 -8.54 -12.86 2.72
N PHE A 43 -7.99 -12.08 3.65
CA PHE A 43 -6.66 -11.53 3.43
C PHE A 43 -5.62 -12.65 3.36
N PHE A 44 -4.68 -12.55 2.44
CA PHE A 44 -3.61 -13.51 2.23
C PHE A 44 -2.26 -12.81 2.03
N ASN A 45 -1.19 -13.59 2.03
CA ASN A 45 0.14 -13.16 1.57
C ASN A 45 0.83 -14.31 0.83
N ASN A 46 2.03 -14.04 0.29
CA ASN A 46 2.79 -15.02 -0.50
C ASN A 46 3.10 -16.34 0.23
N SER A 47 3.01 -16.38 1.56
CA SER A 47 3.31 -17.56 2.38
C SER A 47 2.07 -18.21 3.00
N ARG A 48 0.94 -17.51 3.06
CA ARG A 48 -0.26 -17.94 3.79
C ARG A 48 -1.52 -17.48 3.05
N ASP A 49 -2.42 -18.41 2.80
CA ASP A 49 -3.75 -18.15 2.22
C ASP A 49 -4.70 -17.42 3.18
N TYR A 50 -4.33 -17.32 4.46
CA TYR A 50 -5.10 -16.59 5.47
C TYR A 50 -4.19 -15.83 6.43
N ILE A 51 -4.46 -14.53 6.57
CA ILE A 51 -3.92 -13.65 7.60
C ILE A 51 -5.04 -12.79 8.19
N SER A 52 -4.88 -12.37 9.44
CA SER A 52 -5.87 -11.53 10.11
C SER A 52 -5.83 -10.08 9.59
N ALA A 53 -6.96 -9.39 9.67
CA ALA A 53 -7.03 -7.96 9.34
C ALA A 53 -6.02 -7.15 10.16
N GLN A 54 -5.86 -7.47 11.45
CA GLN A 54 -4.86 -6.83 12.31
C GLN A 54 -3.42 -7.02 11.80
N GLU A 55 -3.08 -8.22 11.32
CA GLU A 55 -1.74 -8.48 10.76
C GLU A 55 -1.51 -7.71 9.46
N VAL A 56 -2.54 -7.62 8.59
CA VAL A 56 -2.52 -6.81 7.37
C VAL A 56 -2.32 -5.33 7.71
N THR A 57 -3.14 -4.78 8.62
CA THR A 57 -3.05 -3.39 9.06
C THR A 57 -1.65 -3.09 9.58
N PHE A 58 -1.16 -3.93 10.49
CA PHE A 58 0.17 -3.76 11.06
C PHE A 58 1.27 -3.81 10.00
N LYS A 59 1.25 -4.79 9.09
CA LYS A 59 2.29 -4.93 8.06
C LYS A 59 2.29 -3.78 7.07
N ILE A 60 1.12 -3.30 6.65
CA ILE A 60 0.99 -2.16 5.74
C ILE A 60 1.46 -0.87 6.43
N ASP A 61 1.00 -0.62 7.66
CA ASP A 61 1.38 0.55 8.45
C ASP A 61 2.88 0.60 8.74
N ASN A 62 3.51 -0.55 8.99
CA ASN A 62 4.95 -0.63 9.25
C ASN A 62 5.81 -0.64 7.96
N ASN A 63 5.29 -1.12 6.83
CA ASN A 63 5.98 -0.97 5.54
C ASN A 63 6.08 0.51 5.13
N LYS A 64 5.08 1.33 5.47
CA LYS A 64 5.10 2.79 5.25
C LYS A 64 6.28 3.47 5.97
N ALA A 65 6.62 3.02 7.17
CA ALA A 65 7.76 3.54 7.92
C ALA A 65 9.12 3.12 7.32
N LYS A 66 9.17 2.04 6.52
CA LYS A 66 10.40 1.56 5.87
C LYS A 66 10.67 2.22 4.52
N LEU A 67 9.62 2.50 3.75
CA LEU A 67 9.69 3.33 2.54
C LEU A 67 10.21 4.73 2.91
N SER A 68 9.54 5.39 3.86
CA SER A 68 9.94 6.73 4.34
C SER A 68 11.33 6.81 5.01
N ARG A 69 12.03 5.70 5.28
CA ARG A 69 13.39 5.69 5.87
C ARG A 69 14.50 5.45 4.85
N ASN A 70 14.19 4.91 3.68
CA ASN A 70 15.17 4.60 2.64
C ASN A 70 14.91 5.39 1.33
N ASP A 71 13.73 5.97 1.14
CA ASP A 71 13.37 6.72 -0.06
C ASP A 71 13.94 8.15 -0.11
N ASP A 72 14.59 8.65 0.95
CA ASP A 72 15.35 9.90 0.89
C ASP A 72 16.65 9.77 0.05
N GLU A 73 17.08 8.54 -0.28
CA GLU A 73 18.31 8.30 -1.06
C GLU A 73 18.09 7.58 -2.41
N VAL A 74 16.88 7.10 -2.72
CA VAL A 74 16.62 6.32 -3.95
C VAL A 74 15.62 7.01 -4.87
N LEU A 75 15.96 8.21 -5.33
CA LEU A 75 15.58 8.67 -6.68
C LEU A 75 16.50 9.78 -7.22
N CYS A 76 17.81 9.61 -7.04
CA CYS A 76 18.83 10.49 -7.64
C CYS A 76 19.86 9.70 -8.44
N ASP A 77 19.43 8.76 -9.29
CA ASP A 77 20.32 8.28 -10.35
C ASP A 77 19.59 8.03 -11.67
N HIS A 78 19.23 9.11 -12.35
CA HIS A 78 19.43 9.17 -13.80
C HIS A 78 19.53 10.61 -14.28
N GLY A 79 20.59 11.28 -13.82
CA GLY A 79 21.05 12.57 -14.31
C GLY A 79 22.14 12.47 -15.38
N LYS A 80 22.36 11.31 -16.03
CA LYS A 80 23.23 11.24 -17.21
C LYS A 80 22.40 11.52 -18.46
N PRO A 81 22.67 12.62 -19.19
CA PRO A 81 22.08 12.81 -20.51
C PRO A 81 22.62 11.73 -21.45
N PHE A 82 21.69 10.98 -22.05
CA PHE A 82 21.96 10.10 -23.18
C PHE A 82 22.45 10.93 -24.35
N GLN A 83 23.66 10.66 -24.85
CA GLN A 83 24.17 11.22 -26.10
C GLN A 83 23.77 10.26 -27.23
N PRO A 84 22.92 10.67 -28.19
CA PRO A 84 22.81 9.96 -29.46
C PRO A 84 23.96 10.38 -30.38
N GLU A 85 24.72 9.41 -30.88
CA GLU A 85 25.71 9.62 -31.94
C GLU A 85 25.03 10.11 -33.23
N LEU A 86 25.44 11.29 -33.72
CA LEU A 86 25.84 11.55 -35.12
C LEU A 86 26.64 12.87 -35.21
#